data_AF-A0A1V6APX4-F1
#
_entry.id   AF-A0A1V6APX4-F1
#
_cell.length_a   1.000
_cell.length_b   1.000
_cell.length_c   1.000
_cell.angle_alpha   90.00
_cell.angle_beta   90.00
_cell.angle_gamma   90.00
#
_symmetry.space_group_name_H-M   'P 1'
#
loop_
_entity.id
_entity.type
_entity.pdbx_description
1 polymer ?
#
loop_
_entity_poly.entity_id
_entity_poly.type
_entity_poly.pdbx_seq_one_letter_code
_entity_poly.pdbx_strand_id
1 'polypeptide(L)' 'MPRVELNAKAPDFTLNDFNGKTISLADFTGQKNVLVVFNRGFF' A
#
# COMPACT_ATOMS: atom_id res chain seq x y z
N MET A 1 9.38 19.44 5.76
CA MET A 1 8.89 18.82 4.50
C MET A 1 8.76 17.33 4.74
N PRO A 2 7.67 16.66 4.33
CA PRO A 2 7.62 15.20 4.36
C PRO A 2 8.75 14.68 3.46
N ARG A 3 9.70 13.95 4.05
CA ARG A 3 10.83 13.34 3.35
C ARG A 3 10.56 11.84 3.31
N VAL A 4 10.50 11.29 2.11
CA VAL A 4 10.45 9.84 1.91
C VAL A 4 11.87 9.34 1.75
N GLU A 5 12.26 8.33 2.52
CA GLU A 5 13.55 7.67 2.37
C GLU A 5 13.51 6.69 1.21
N LEU A 6 14.45 6.82 0.27
CA LEU A 6 14.58 5.88 -0.84
C LEU A 6 15.21 4.57 -0.36
N ASN A 7 14.79 3.45 -0.95
CA ASN A 7 15.25 2.09 -0.63
C ASN A 7 14.95 1.62 0.81
N ALA A 8 14.19 2.38 1.59
CA ALA A 8 13.63 1.92 2.84
C ALA A 8 12.47 0.94 2.57
N LYS A 9 12.27 -0.02 3.47
CA LYS A 9 11.10 -0.92 3.40
C LYS A 9 9.83 -0.08 3.49
N ALA A 10 8.88 -0.33 2.58
CA ALA A 10 7.58 0.32 2.63
C ALA A 10 6.86 0.00 3.97
N PRO A 11 6.22 0.99 4.62
CA PRO A 11 5.39 0.75 5.79
C PRO A 11 4.25 -0.21 5.44
N ASP A 12 4.06 -1.23 6.27
CA ASP A 12 2.98 -2.19 6.06
C ASP A 12 1.63 -1.59 6.48
N PHE A 13 0.58 -2.06 5.84
CA PHE A 13 -0.80 -1.76 6.21
C PHE A 13 -1.69 -2.94 5.82
N THR A 14 -2.75 -3.13 6.60
CA THR A 14 -3.79 -4.12 6.32
C THR A 14 -5.13 -3.42 6.23
N LEU A 15 -5.83 -3.63 5.12
CA LEU A 15 -7.15 -3.03 4.86
C LEU A 15 -8.05 -4.07 4.20
N ASN A 16 -9.35 -3.84 4.27
CA ASN A 16 -10.28 -4.58 3.43
C ASN A 16 -10.30 -3.94 2.03
N ASP A 17 -10.29 -4.78 1.00
CA ASP A 17 -10.55 -4.35 -0.37
C ASP A 17 -12.05 -4.01 -0.57
N PHE A 18 -12.42 -3.64 -1.79
CA PHE A 18 -13.79 -3.28 -2.14
C PHE A 18 -14.78 -4.45 -2.07
N ASN A 19 -14.31 -5.70 -1.99
CA ASN A 19 -15.13 -6.89 -1.78
C ASN A 19 -15.14 -7.33 -0.30
N GLY A 20 -14.52 -6.57 0.60
CA GLY A 20 -14.39 -6.93 2.01
C GLY A 20 -13.28 -7.94 2.31
N LYS A 21 -12.45 -8.31 1.33
CA LYS A 21 -11.32 -9.21 1.57
C LYS A 21 -10.19 -8.46 2.26
N THR A 22 -9.72 -8.98 3.38
CA THR A 22 -8.54 -8.44 4.07
C THR A 22 -7.27 -8.67 3.24
N ILE A 23 -6.52 -7.59 2.99
CA ILE A 23 -5.28 -7.57 2.22
C ILE A 23 -4.21 -6.82 3.02
N SER A 24 -2.99 -7.36 3.08
CA SER A 24 -1.83 -6.65 3.62
C SER A 24 -0.83 -6.30 2.51
N LEU A 25 -0.12 -5.16 2.64
CA LEU A 25 0.94 -4.82 1.69
C LEU A 25 2.05 -5.87 1.69
N ALA A 26 2.39 -6.41 2.87
CA ALA A 26 3.39 -7.45 3.04
C ALA A 26 3.12 -8.71 2.20
N ASP A 27 1.84 -9.04 1.89
CA ASP A 27 1.46 -10.22 1.12
C ASP A 27 2.05 -10.20 -0.29
N PHE A 28 2.37 -9.02 -0.85
CA PHE A 28 2.94 -8.89 -2.18
C PHE A 28 4.47 -8.91 -2.23
N THR A 29 5.13 -8.95 -1.07
CA THR A 29 6.60 -8.93 -0.96
C THR A 29 7.20 -10.13 -1.70
N GLY A 30 8.14 -9.86 -2.62
CA GLY A 30 8.81 -10.91 -3.40
C GLY A 30 7.93 -11.58 -4.47
N GLN A 31 6.64 -11.22 -4.56
CA GLN A 31 5.73 -11.77 -5.57
C GLN A 31 5.60 -10.89 -6.81
N LYS A 32 5.57 -9.56 -6.64
CA LYS A 32 5.41 -8.59 -7.74
C LYS A 32 5.83 -7.17 -7.32
N ASN A 33 6.08 -6.31 -8.31
CA ASN A 33 6.17 -4.87 -8.10
C ASN A 33 4.79 -4.28 -7.81
N VAL A 34 4.69 -3.37 -6.85
CA VAL A 34 3.43 -2.76 -6.39
C VAL A 34 3.54 -1.24 -6.47
N LEU A 35 2.49 -0.60 -7.00
CA LEU A 35 2.31 0.85 -6.98
C LEU A 35 1.10 1.17 -6.10
N VAL A 36 1.30 1.94 -5.03
CA VAL A 36 0.21 2.41 -4.15
C VAL A 36 -0.17 3.83 -4.56
N VAL A 37 -1.45 4.04 -4.85
CA VAL A 37 -1.99 5.33 -5.25
C VAL A 37 -3.04 5.78 -4.24
N PHE A 38 -2.82 6.94 -3.61
CA PHE A 38 -3.81 7.59 -2.76
C PHE A 38 -4.64 8.55 -3.60
N ASN A 39 -5.78 8.08 -4.09
CA ASN A 39 -6.72 8.93 -4.82
C ASN A 39 -7.52 9.79 -3.84
N ARG A 40 -7.72 11.07 -4.17
CA ARG A 40 -8.68 11.91 -3.45
C ARG A 40 -10.09 11.43 -3.81
N GLY A 41 -10.84 10.97 -2.81
CA GLY A 41 -12.26 10.68 -3.00
C GLY A 41 -13.00 11.98 -3.29
N PHE A 42 -13.87 11.96 -4.30
CA PHE A 42 -14.89 12.98 -4.49
C PHE A 42 -16.20 12.35 -3.99
N PHE A 43 -16.75 12.93 -2.93
CA PHE A 43 -18.07 12.61 -2.39
C PHE A 43 -19.09 13.61 -2.93
#